data_AF-A0A496N6H7-F1
#
_entry.id   AF-A0A496N6H7-F1
#
_cell.length_a   1.000
_cell.length_b   1.000
_cell.length_c   1.000
_cell.angle_alpha   90.00
_cell.angle_beta   90.00
_cell.angle_gamma   90.00
#
_symmetry.space_group_name_H-M   'P 1'
#
loop_
_entity.id
_entity.type
_entity.pdbx_description
1 polymer ?
#
loop_
_entity_poly.entity_id
_entity_poly.type
_entity_poly.pdbx_seq_one_letter_code
_entity_poly.pdbx_strand_id
1 'polypeptide(L)' 'APYAKSSNTRIDRFQKTLMEYGLTVIVRKTRGDDIDAACGQLAGDVIDRTKRTAQKKRFGEAIAVQVQ' A
#
# COMPACT_ATOMS: atom_id res chain seq x y z
N ALA A 1 7.45 -1.77 -5.68
CA ALA A 1 6.05 -1.70 -6.14
C ALA A 1 5.87 -0.47 -7.03
N PRO A 2 5.31 -0.61 -8.23
CA PRO A 2 5.23 0.47 -9.23
C PRO A 2 4.12 1.50 -8.94
N TYR A 3 3.72 1.70 -7.68
CA TYR A 3 2.60 2.55 -7.30
C TYR A 3 3.04 3.65 -6.33
N ALA A 4 2.34 4.79 -6.40
CA ALA A 4 2.55 5.93 -5.53
C ALA A 4 1.22 6.46 -4.99
N LYS A 5 1.29 7.14 -3.84
CA LYS A 5 0.13 7.82 -3.24
C LYS A 5 -0.38 8.89 -4.21
N SER A 6 -1.70 8.92 -4.42
CA SER A 6 -2.35 10.00 -5.18
C SER A 6 -2.16 11.35 -4.47
N SER A 7 -2.02 12.43 -5.23
CA SER A 7 -2.00 13.77 -4.64
C SER A 7 -3.33 14.07 -3.93
N ASN A 8 -3.27 14.93 -2.90
CA ASN A 8 -4.46 15.32 -2.15
C ASN A 8 -5.53 15.96 -3.07
N THR A 9 -5.11 16.70 -4.09
CA THR A 9 -6.02 17.32 -5.08
C THR A 9 -6.74 16.31 -5.97
N ARG A 10 -6.17 15.13 -6.21
CA ARG A 10 -6.83 14.04 -6.95
C ARG A 10 -7.81 13.30 -6.05
N ILE A 11 -7.43 13.06 -4.79
CA ILE A 11 -8.28 12.41 -3.79
C ILE A 11 -9.53 13.28 -3.51
N ASP A 12 -9.36 14.59 -3.33
CA ASP A 12 -10.46 15.54 -3.10
C ASP A 12 -11.47 15.55 -4.26
N ARG A 13 -10.98 15.63 -5.51
CA ARG A 13 -11.85 15.56 -6.70
C ARG A 13 -12.64 14.26 -6.76
N PHE A 14 -11.97 13.13 -6.51
CA PHE A 14 -12.61 11.83 -6.51
C PHE A 14 -13.70 11.72 -5.43
N GLN A 15 -13.41 12.20 -4.22
CA GLN A 15 -14.38 12.24 -3.12
C GLN A 15 -15.62 13.08 -3.50
N LYS A 16 -15.41 14.30 -4.02
CA LYS A 16 -16.49 15.21 -4.42
C LYS A 16 -17.39 14.59 -5.49
N THR A 17 -16.79 14.01 -6.54
CA THR A 17 -17.56 13.32 -7.59
C THR A 17 -18.46 12.24 -7.01
N LEU A 18 -17.99 11.42 -6.08
CA LEU A 18 -18.83 10.39 -5.47
C LEU A 18 -19.93 10.96 -4.56
N MET A 19 -19.64 12.05 -3.85
CA MET A 19 -20.63 12.72 -3.02
C MET A 19 -21.77 13.35 -3.84
N GLU A 20 -21.50 13.80 -5.07
CA GLU A 20 -22.54 14.29 -6.00
C GLU A 20 -23.59 13.21 -6.35
N TYR A 21 -23.21 11.94 -6.31
CA TYR A 21 -24.14 10.81 -6.47
C TYR A 21 -24.85 10.41 -5.17
N GLY A 22 -24.75 11.22 -4.11
CA GLY A 22 -25.41 10.96 -2.83
C GLY A 22 -24.72 9.91 -1.94
N LEU A 23 -23.46 9.54 -2.26
CA LEU A 23 -22.69 8.58 -1.47
C LEU A 23 -21.97 9.26 -0.30
N THR A 24 -22.02 8.64 0.88
CA THR A 24 -21.18 9.08 2.02
C THR A 24 -19.75 8.58 1.81
N VAL A 25 -18.82 9.51 1.60
CA VAL A 25 -17.41 9.19 1.32
C VAL A 25 -16.49 9.89 2.30
N ILE A 26 -15.63 9.11 2.98
CA ILE A 26 -14.70 9.59 3.99
C ILE A 26 -13.28 9.16 3.63
N VAL A 27 -12.37 10.13 3.54
CA VAL A 27 -10.93 9.86 3.38
C VAL A 27 -10.36 9.45 4.73
N ARG A 28 -9.76 8.25 4.82
CA ARG A 28 -9.11 7.79 6.04
C ARG A 28 -7.84 8.59 6.32
N LYS A 29 -7.71 9.13 7.53
CA LYS A 29 -6.47 9.77 7.99
C LYS A 29 -5.36 8.71 8.12
N THR A 30 -4.24 8.92 7.44
CA THR A 30 -3.03 8.11 7.63
C THR A 30 -2.54 8.25 9.07
N ARG A 31 -2.26 7.13 9.73
CA ARG A 31 -1.70 7.07 11.09
C ARG A 31 -0.55 6.08 11.12
N GLY A 32 0.54 6.41 11.81
CA GLY A 32 1.71 5.54 11.97
C GLY A 32 2.59 5.37 10.73
N ASP A 33 2.55 6.30 9.77
CA ASP A 33 3.36 6.24 8.54
C ASP A 33 4.85 6.48 8.81
N ASP A 34 5.15 7.24 9.85
CA ASP A 34 6.49 7.55 10.36
C ASP A 34 7.18 6.34 11.02
N ILE A 35 6.41 5.31 11.37
CA ILE A 35 6.87 4.10 12.05
C ILE A 35 6.53 2.82 11.28
N ASP A 36 6.29 2.93 9.96
CA ASP A 36 5.93 1.81 9.08
C ASP A 36 4.73 0.97 9.57
N ALA A 37 3.77 1.62 10.23
CA ALA A 37 2.58 1.01 10.82
C ALA A 37 1.27 1.48 10.18
N ALA A 38 1.33 2.28 9.11
CA ALA A 38 0.14 2.61 8.35
C ALA A 38 -0.42 1.36 7.65
N CYS A 39 -1.68 1.44 7.24
CA CYS A 39 -2.35 0.35 6.55
C CYS A 39 -1.53 -0.13 5.34
N GLY A 40 -1.13 -1.40 5.33
CA GLY A 40 -0.36 -2.02 4.26
C GLY A 40 1.16 -2.00 4.42
N GLN A 41 1.71 -1.37 5.48
CA GLN A 41 3.15 -1.33 5.74
C GLN A 41 3.67 -2.48 6.62
N LEU A 42 2.79 -3.22 7.30
CA LEU A 42 3.16 -4.29 8.22
C LEU A 42 3.80 -5.49 7.50
N ALA A 43 5.12 -5.45 7.32
CA ALA A 43 5.90 -6.52 6.68
C ALA A 43 6.19 -7.69 7.63
N GLY A 44 6.47 -7.39 8.90
CA GLY A 44 6.84 -8.38 9.92
C GLY A 44 8.13 -9.16 9.57
N ASP A 45 8.39 -10.23 10.31
CA ASP A 45 9.38 -11.25 9.94
C ASP A 45 8.65 -12.49 9.41
N VAL A 46 8.94 -12.86 8.16
CA VAL A 46 8.17 -13.86 7.42
C VAL A 46 9.11 -14.85 6.75
N ILE A 47 8.78 -16.14 6.88
CA ILE A 47 9.41 -17.23 6.14
C ILE A 47 8.53 -17.55 4.92
N ASP A 48 8.97 -17.15 3.71
CA ASP A 48 8.20 -17.36 2.48
C ASP A 48 8.32 -18.79 1.96
N ARG A 49 7.24 -19.58 2.12
CA ARG A 49 7.15 -20.97 1.61
C ARG A 49 6.61 -21.07 0.17
N THR A 50 6.19 -19.95 -0.42
CA THR A 50 5.54 -19.93 -1.75
C THR A 50 6.51 -19.70 -2.90
N LYS A 51 7.82 -19.51 -2.61
CA LYS A 51 8.90 -19.20 -3.57
C LYS A 51 8.68 -17.91 -4.38
N ARG A 52 7.67 -17.09 -4.03
CA ARG A 52 7.35 -15.84 -4.73
C ARG A 52 8.48 -14.82 -4.58
N THR A 53 9.11 -14.78 -3.42
CA THR A 53 10.25 -13.91 -3.16
C THR A 53 11.44 -14.25 -4.05
N ALA A 54 11.73 -15.55 -4.22
CA ALA A 54 12.81 -16.01 -5.10
C ALA A 54 12.55 -15.65 -6.58
N GLN A 55 11.29 -15.73 -7.03
CA GLN A 55 10.91 -15.30 -8.37
C GLN A 55 11.03 -13.79 -8.55
N LYS A 56 10.58 -12.98 -7.58
CA LYS A 56 10.65 -11.51 -7.64
C LYS A 56 12.08 -10.96 -7.61
N LYS A 57 13.00 -11.60 -6.89
CA LYS A 57 14.44 -11.27 -6.92
C LYS A 57 15.03 -11.39 -8.33
N ARG A 58 14.59 -12.37 -9.13
CA ARG A 58 15.04 -12.52 -10.54
C ARG A 58 14.61 -11.36 -11.43
N PHE A 59 13.52 -10.67 -11.07
CA PHE A 59 13.00 -9.50 -11.79
C PHE A 59 13.43 -8.16 -11.16
N GLY A 60 14.40 -8.16 -10.24
CA GLY A 60 15.01 -6.94 -9.70
C GLY A 60 14.22 -6.22 -8.60
N GLU A 61 13.12 -6.80 -8.09
CA GLU A 61 12.44 -6.25 -6.91
C GLU A 61 13.06 -6.84 -5.63
N ALA A 62 13.80 -6.00 -4.88
CA ALA A 62 14.32 -6.37 -3.58
C ALA A 62 13.19 -6.37 -2.54
N ILE A 63 12.80 -7.56 -2.05
CA ILE A 63 11.92 -7.71 -0.90
C ILE A 63 12.74 -8.39 0.20
N ALA A 64 12.82 -7.74 1.37
CA ALA A 64 13.44 -8.27 2.57
C ALA A 64 12.54 -9.35 3.18
N VAL A 65 12.72 -10.60 2.77
CA VAL A 65 12.06 -11.77 3.36
C VAL A 65 13.10 -12.87 3.56
N GLN A 66 13.04 -13.56 4.70
CA GLN A 66 13.85 -14.75 4.95
C GLN A 66 13.32 -15.89 4.07
N VAL A 67 14.18 -16.44 3.23
CA VAL A 67 13.87 -17.60 2.38
C VAL A 67 14.41 -18.84 3.10
N GLN A 68 13.56 -19.85 3.29
CA GLN A 68 13.99 -21.17 3.76
C GLN A 68 14.46 -22.04 2.59
#